data_AF-A0A162M4X1-F1
#
_entry.id   AF-A0A162M4X1-F1
#
_cell.length_a   1.000
_cell.length_b   1.000
_cell.length_c   1.000
_cell.angle_alpha   90.00
_cell.angle_beta   90.00
_cell.angle_gamma   90.00
#
_symmetry.space_group_name_H-M   'P 1'
#
loop_
_entity.id
_entity.type
_entity.pdbx_description
1 polymer ?
#
loop_
_entity_poly.entity_id
_entity_poly.type
_entity_poly.pdbx_seq_one_letter_code
_entity_poly.pdbx_strand_id
1 'polypeptide(L)'
;MLTAGTITLRIKQEVDDEGLTHLTIDSKSGTGLPGSTERRLFNNETRQGNHPLFGKITGRTRCAALDDLPSDWLATGWEDDTSRVILMATEHLDIGAVTYKAGALELIDGDRRYVRHVEVQKGEEQLKTKIIYDYLGPLDH
;
A
#
# COMPACT_ATOMS: atom_id res chain seq x y z
N MET A 1 -5.70 23.13 -10.32
CA MET A 1 -6.34 21.91 -9.79
C MET A 1 -5.52 20.72 -10.25
N LEU A 2 -5.06 19.87 -9.34
CA LEU A 2 -4.60 18.53 -9.72
C LEU A 2 -5.85 17.71 -10.02
N THR A 3 -6.00 17.24 -11.26
CA THR A 3 -7.06 16.29 -11.61
C THR A 3 -6.81 15.00 -10.84
N ALA A 4 -7.78 14.56 -10.03
CA ALA A 4 -7.71 13.27 -9.36
C ALA A 4 -7.62 12.16 -10.43
N GLY A 5 -6.49 11.46 -10.48
CA GLY A 5 -6.31 10.31 -11.35
C GLY A 5 -6.92 9.07 -10.71
N THR A 6 -7.69 8.30 -11.47
CA THR A 6 -8.18 7.00 -11.01
C THR A 6 -7.07 5.96 -11.10
N ILE A 7 -6.87 5.18 -10.04
CA ILE A 7 -6.02 3.99 -10.05
C ILE A 7 -6.91 2.79 -9.71
N THR A 8 -7.00 1.82 -10.60
CA THR A 8 -7.67 0.55 -10.33
C THR A 8 -6.64 -0.47 -9.85
N LEU A 9 -6.96 -1.17 -8.76
CA LEU A 9 -6.16 -2.31 -8.28
C LEU A 9 -6.91 -3.61 -8.52
N ARG A 10 -6.21 -4.63 -9.03
CA ARG A 10 -6.63 -6.03 -8.92
C ARG A 10 -5.73 -6.69 -7.89
N ILE A 11 -6.33 -7.21 -6.82
CA ILE A 11 -5.59 -7.84 -5.72
C ILE A 11 -5.97 -9.31 -5.68
N LYS A 12 -4.99 -10.17 -5.91
CA LYS A 12 -5.11 -11.61 -5.72
C LYS A 12 -4.39 -12.01 -4.45
N GLN A 13 -5.04 -12.80 -3.60
CA GLN A 13 -4.46 -13.37 -2.39
C GLN A 13 -4.37 -14.88 -2.55
N GLU A 14 -3.22 -15.44 -2.18
CA GLU A 14 -3.00 -16.88 -2.08
C GLU A 14 -2.25 -17.18 -0.77
N VAL A 15 -2.44 -18.38 -0.24
CA VAL A 15 -1.67 -18.90 0.89
C VAL A 15 -0.90 -20.11 0.38
N ASP A 16 0.42 -20.13 0.59
CA ASP A 16 1.25 -21.25 0.16
C ASP A 16 1.20 -22.43 1.14
N ASP A 17 1.87 -23.52 0.79
CA ASP A 17 1.92 -24.75 1.58
C ASP A 17 2.60 -24.55 2.96
N GLU A 18 3.37 -23.47 3.14
CA GLU A 18 4.01 -23.09 4.39
C GLU A 18 3.12 -22.15 5.25
N GLY A 19 1.91 -21.81 4.75
CA GLY A 19 0.96 -20.94 5.42
C GLY A 19 1.25 -19.45 5.27
N LEU A 20 2.17 -19.05 4.38
CA LEU A 20 2.49 -17.64 4.14
C LEU A 20 1.50 -17.03 3.16
N THR A 21 1.02 -15.82 3.47
CA THR A 21 0.10 -15.08 2.61
C THR A 21 0.86 -14.30 1.54
N HIS A 22 0.56 -14.59 0.27
CA HIS A 22 1.03 -13.88 -0.91
C HIS A 22 -0.06 -12.94 -1.42
N LEU A 23 0.31 -11.69 -1.71
CA LEU A 23 -0.52 -10.77 -2.47
C LEU A 23 0.14 -10.46 -3.82
N THR A 24 -0.62 -10.61 -4.90
CA THR A 24 -0.28 -10.03 -6.20
C THR A 24 -1.21 -8.84 -6.43
N ILE A 25 -0.63 -7.66 -6.62
CA ILE A 25 -1.36 -6.40 -6.81
C ILE A 25 -0.99 -5.86 -8.19
N ASP A 26 -1.94 -5.89 -9.12
CA ASP A 26 -1.82 -5.24 -10.41
C ASP A 26 -2.48 -3.86 -10.35
N SER A 27 -1.69 -2.82 -10.58
CA SER A 27 -2.16 -1.44 -10.63
C SER A 27 -2.28 -0.95 -12.07
N LYS A 28 -3.39 -0.28 -12.37
CA LYS A 28 -3.60 0.40 -13.65
C LYS A 28 -4.06 1.83 -13.40
N SER A 29 -3.29 2.78 -13.92
CA SER A 29 -3.69 4.19 -13.92
C SER A 29 -4.66 4.48 -15.07
N GLY A 30 -5.69 5.29 -14.80
CA GLY A 30 -6.56 5.85 -15.82
C GLY A 30 -5.91 6.95 -16.66
N THR A 31 -4.75 7.48 -16.25
CA THR A 31 -4.09 8.65 -16.87
C THR A 31 -2.90 8.30 -17.78
N GLY A 32 -2.79 7.05 -18.24
CA GLY A 32 -1.75 6.62 -19.20
C GLY A 32 -0.38 6.33 -18.57
N LEU A 33 -0.24 6.40 -17.25
CA LEU A 33 0.95 5.90 -16.56
C LEU A 33 1.07 4.37 -16.75
N PRO A 34 2.30 3.84 -16.94
CA PRO A 34 2.54 2.40 -16.94
C PRO A 34 1.93 1.75 -15.71
N GLY A 35 1.19 0.67 -15.92
CA GLY A 35 0.77 -0.19 -14.82
C GLY A 35 1.98 -0.83 -14.15
N SER A 36 1.77 -1.33 -12.93
CA SER A 36 2.79 -2.09 -12.21
C SER A 36 2.18 -3.31 -11.55
N THR A 37 2.98 -4.38 -11.46
CA THR A 37 2.65 -5.57 -10.68
C THR A 37 3.55 -5.60 -9.45
N GLU A 38 2.95 -5.62 -8.27
CA GLU A 38 3.65 -5.81 -7.01
C GLU A 38 3.37 -7.21 -6.48
N ARG A 39 4.41 -7.99 -6.19
CA ARG A 39 4.30 -9.29 -5.51
C ARG A 39 4.80 -9.14 -4.07
N ARG A 40 3.92 -9.35 -3.11
CA ARG A 40 4.19 -9.13 -1.68
C ARG A 40 4.01 -10.43 -0.91
N LEU A 41 4.94 -10.70 -0.01
CA LEU A 41 4.85 -11.81 0.95
C LEU A 41 4.71 -11.24 2.36
N PHE A 42 3.75 -11.75 3.12
CA PHE A 42 3.44 -11.28 4.48
C PHE A 42 4.33 -11.96 5.50
N ASN A 43 5.64 -11.73 5.40
CA ASN A 43 6.62 -12.31 6.33
C ASN A 43 7.64 -11.27 6.86
N ASN A 44 7.40 -9.98 6.58
CA ASN A 44 8.27 -8.87 6.98
C ASN A 44 9.71 -8.90 6.45
N GLU A 45 10.06 -9.81 5.54
CA GLU A 45 11.40 -9.85 4.97
C GLU A 45 11.57 -8.85 3.83
N THR A 46 12.74 -8.23 3.78
CA THR A 46 13.14 -7.29 2.73
C THR A 46 13.43 -8.03 1.43
N ARG A 47 12.82 -7.59 0.34
CA ARG A 47 13.04 -8.11 -1.02
C ARG A 47 13.40 -7.00 -1.98
N GLN A 48 14.29 -7.29 -2.92
CA GLN A 48 14.66 -6.37 -3.98
C GLN A 48 13.69 -6.49 -5.16
N GLY A 49 13.48 -5.37 -5.86
CA GLY A 49 12.70 -5.31 -7.09
C GLY A 49 13.15 -4.15 -7.97
N ASN A 50 12.63 -4.13 -9.20
CA ASN A 50 12.84 -3.02 -10.13
C ASN A 50 11.47 -2.51 -10.58
N HIS A 51 11.11 -1.29 -10.19
CA HIS A 51 9.84 -0.66 -10.51
C HIS A 51 9.92 0.11 -11.84
N PRO A 52 8.94 -0.03 -12.74
CA PRO A 52 8.99 0.62 -14.07
C PRO A 52 9.19 2.14 -14.04
N LEU A 53 8.68 2.81 -13.00
CA LEU A 53 8.77 4.28 -12.84
C LEU A 53 9.88 4.75 -11.90
N PHE A 54 10.33 3.91 -10.97
CA PHE A 54 11.16 4.34 -9.83
C PHE A 54 12.51 3.61 -9.74
N GLY A 55 12.78 2.69 -10.68
CA GLY A 55 14.03 1.95 -10.71
C GLY A 55 14.15 0.97 -9.55
N LYS A 56 15.33 0.84 -8.98
CA LYS A 56 15.64 -0.15 -7.95
C LYS A 56 14.93 0.19 -6.64
N ILE A 57 14.21 -0.80 -6.12
CA ILE A 57 13.51 -0.69 -4.84
C ILE A 57 13.84 -1.89 -3.94
N THR A 58 13.77 -1.68 -2.63
CA THR A 58 13.54 -2.78 -1.68
C THR A 58 12.15 -2.62 -1.07
N GLY A 59 11.50 -3.72 -0.74
CA GLY A 59 10.20 -3.68 -0.09
C GLY A 59 10.03 -4.79 0.92
N ARG A 60 9.22 -4.52 1.94
CA ARG A 60 8.74 -5.53 2.91
C ARG A 60 7.27 -5.30 3.21
N THR A 61 6.58 -6.35 3.62
CA THR A 61 5.15 -6.28 3.92
C THR A 61 4.83 -7.17 5.12
N ARG A 62 3.99 -6.66 6.02
CA ARG A 62 3.52 -7.36 7.21
C ARG A 62 2.16 -6.84 7.66
N CYS A 63 1.44 -7.63 8.44
CA CYS A 63 0.41 -7.09 9.32
C CYS A 63 1.10 -6.49 10.56
N ALA A 64 0.90 -5.22 10.84
CA ALA A 64 1.54 -4.49 11.94
C ALA A 64 0.49 -4.04 12.96
N ALA A 65 0.84 -4.03 14.25
CA ALA A 65 0.07 -3.30 15.25
C ALA A 65 0.19 -1.79 14.98
N LEU A 66 -0.78 -0.99 15.43
CA LEU A 66 -0.77 0.47 15.24
C LEU A 66 0.48 1.12 15.86
N ASP A 67 0.89 0.66 17.05
CA ASP A 67 2.06 1.18 17.76
C ASP A 67 3.39 0.83 17.07
N ASP A 68 3.40 -0.13 16.14
CA ASP A 68 4.59 -0.49 15.37
C ASP A 68 4.73 0.31 14.06
N LEU A 69 3.83 1.25 13.79
CA LEU A 69 3.85 2.04 12.57
C LEU A 69 4.86 3.19 12.70
N PRO A 70 5.50 3.61 11.59
CA PRO A 70 6.61 4.56 11.66
C PRO A 70 6.17 6.02 11.92
N SER A 71 4.87 6.29 11.97
CA SER A 71 4.33 7.62 12.30
C SER A 71 2.88 7.55 12.78
N ASP A 72 2.47 8.52 13.60
CA ASP A 72 1.08 8.68 14.05
C ASP A 72 0.10 8.86 12.88
N TRP A 73 0.57 9.47 11.78
CA TRP A 73 -0.23 9.63 10.57
C TRP A 73 -0.68 8.28 9.99
N LEU A 74 0.17 7.26 10.06
CA LEU A 74 -0.15 5.92 9.58
C LEU A 74 -0.99 5.13 10.59
N ALA A 75 -1.00 5.53 11.86
CA ALA A 75 -1.67 4.82 12.96
C ALA A 75 -3.08 5.32 13.31
N THR A 76 -3.50 6.45 12.76
CA THR A 76 -4.75 7.13 13.13
C THR A 76 -5.79 7.11 12.03
N GLY A 77 -7.06 7.35 12.37
CA GLY A 77 -8.16 7.48 11.41
C GLY A 77 -8.83 6.16 10.99
N TRP A 78 -8.37 5.02 11.49
CA TRP A 78 -8.98 3.72 11.24
C TRP A 78 -10.28 3.52 12.05
N GLU A 79 -11.09 2.52 11.70
CA GLU A 79 -12.25 2.12 12.51
C GLU A 79 -11.85 1.73 13.94
N ASP A 80 -12.73 1.97 14.91
CA ASP A 80 -12.47 1.81 16.36
C ASP A 80 -11.96 0.41 16.76
N ASP A 81 -12.31 -0.64 16.02
CA ASP A 81 -11.90 -2.03 16.26
C ASP A 81 -10.60 -2.42 15.51
N THR A 82 -9.99 -1.50 14.77
CA THR A 82 -8.77 -1.74 14.01
C THR A 82 -7.57 -1.84 14.95
N SER A 83 -7.15 -3.06 15.26
CA SER A 83 -5.93 -3.32 16.04
C SER A 83 -4.67 -3.52 15.20
N ARG A 84 -4.84 -3.90 13.93
CA ARG A 84 -3.74 -4.19 12.99
C ARG A 84 -4.06 -3.73 11.59
N VAL A 85 -3.03 -3.31 10.87
CA VAL A 85 -3.11 -2.86 9.47
C VAL A 85 -2.11 -3.57 8.59
N ILE A 86 -2.34 -3.58 7.29
CA ILE A 86 -1.33 -4.01 6.32
C ILE A 86 -0.32 -2.88 6.20
N LEU A 87 0.93 -3.11 6.62
CA LEU A 87 2.03 -2.17 6.42
C LEU A 87 2.91 -2.64 5.27
N MET A 88 3.11 -1.74 4.31
CA MET A 88 4.04 -1.88 3.21
C MET A 88 5.10 -0.78 3.32
N ALA A 89 6.37 -1.17 3.41
CA ALA A 89 7.49 -0.25 3.30
C ALA A 89 8.18 -0.47 1.94
N THR A 90 8.57 0.60 1.27
CA THR A 90 9.31 0.55 0.01
C THR A 90 10.39 1.61 0.02
N GLU A 91 11.65 1.20 -0.04
CA GLU A 91 12.81 2.08 -0.13
C GLU A 91 13.20 2.19 -1.61
N HIS A 92 13.26 3.42 -2.13
CA HIS A 92 13.60 3.74 -3.51
C HIS A 92 15.08 4.08 -3.59
N LEU A 93 15.90 3.09 -3.99
CA LEU A 93 17.35 3.15 -3.85
C LEU A 93 18.00 4.20 -4.75
N ASP A 94 17.46 4.39 -5.95
CA ASP A 94 18.02 5.35 -6.91
C ASP A 94 17.64 6.81 -6.60
N ILE A 95 16.58 7.02 -5.80
CA ILE A 95 16.02 8.36 -5.50
C ILE A 95 16.29 8.77 -4.03
N GLY A 96 16.62 7.82 -3.16
CA GLY A 96 16.87 8.06 -1.73
C GLY A 96 15.60 8.42 -0.95
N ALA A 97 14.46 7.83 -1.32
CA ALA A 97 13.17 8.07 -0.67
C ALA A 97 12.61 6.79 -0.07
N VAL A 98 11.78 6.90 0.97
CA VAL A 98 11.03 5.78 1.55
C VAL A 98 9.54 6.07 1.43
N THR A 99 8.78 5.07 1.03
CA THR A 99 7.31 5.12 1.01
C THR A 99 6.76 4.09 1.99
N TYR A 100 5.96 4.56 2.94
CA TYR A 100 5.14 3.74 3.80
C TYR A 100 3.69 3.79 3.34
N LYS A 101 3.05 2.63 3.25
CA LYS A 101 1.61 2.50 3.01
C LYS A 101 1.00 1.65 4.12
N ALA A 102 0.10 2.23 4.90
CA ALA A 102 -0.74 1.51 5.86
C ALA A 102 -2.14 1.36 5.27
N GLY A 103 -2.70 0.14 5.27
CA GLY A 103 -4.01 -0.14 4.67
C GLY A 103 -4.94 -0.88 5.62
N ALA A 104 -6.13 -0.31 5.83
CA ALA A 104 -7.21 -0.86 6.65
C ALA A 104 -8.56 -0.25 6.25
N LEU A 105 -9.59 -0.47 7.07
CA LEU A 105 -10.93 0.10 6.88
C LEU A 105 -11.06 1.41 7.66
N GLU A 106 -11.72 2.38 7.04
CA GLU A 106 -12.01 3.70 7.61
C GLU A 106 -13.43 4.12 7.17
N LEU A 107 -14.11 4.89 8.02
CA LEU A 107 -15.37 5.55 7.69
C LEU A 107 -15.10 6.86 6.95
N ILE A 108 -15.44 6.91 5.67
CA ILE A 108 -15.33 8.10 4.81
C ILE A 108 -16.75 8.57 4.48
N ASP A 109 -17.12 9.77 4.95
CA ASP A 109 -18.45 10.35 4.75
C ASP A 109 -19.61 9.41 5.17
N GLY A 110 -19.36 8.56 6.18
CA GLY A 110 -20.31 7.57 6.69
C GLY A 110 -20.25 6.20 6.01
N ASP A 111 -19.51 6.07 4.89
CA ASP A 111 -19.31 4.79 4.22
C ASP A 111 -18.03 4.10 4.70
N ARG A 112 -18.12 2.80 4.96
CA ARG A 112 -16.95 1.96 5.25
C ARG A 112 -16.15 1.69 3.98
N ARG A 113 -14.91 2.18 3.92
CA ARG A 113 -14.03 2.06 2.74
C ARG A 113 -12.69 1.43 3.11
N TYR A 114 -12.12 0.66 2.17
CA TYR A 114 -10.71 0.30 2.27
C TYR A 114 -9.87 1.52 1.86
N VAL A 115 -8.98 1.94 2.74
CA VAL A 115 -8.16 3.14 2.58
C VAL A 115 -6.70 2.76 2.75
N ARG A 116 -5.83 3.41 1.97
CA ARG A 116 -4.38 3.39 2.19
C ARG A 116 -3.90 4.77 2.59
N HIS A 117 -3.35 4.91 3.79
CA HIS A 117 -2.55 6.06 4.18
C HIS A 117 -1.17 5.89 3.55
N VAL A 118 -0.74 6.87 2.77
CA VAL A 118 0.56 6.90 2.12
C VAL A 118 1.37 8.03 2.72
N GLU A 119 2.58 7.70 3.16
CA GLU A 119 3.59 8.64 3.61
C GLU A 119 4.87 8.42 2.81
N VAL A 120 5.36 9.46 2.16
CA VAL A 120 6.63 9.47 1.43
C VAL A 120 7.59 10.38 2.17
N GLN A 121 8.78 9.89 2.46
CA GLN A 121 9.85 10.61 3.13
C GLN A 121 11.08 10.68 2.22
N LYS A 122 11.67 11.87 2.08
CA LYS A 122 12.92 12.08 1.34
C LYS A 122 13.73 13.19 2.01
N GLY A 123 14.79 12.83 2.72
CA GLY A 123 15.52 13.79 3.56
C GLY A 123 14.59 14.36 4.64
N GLU A 124 14.45 15.68 4.68
CA GLU A 124 13.55 16.38 5.61
C GLU A 124 12.14 16.59 5.04
N GLU A 125 11.91 16.27 3.76
CA GLU A 125 10.60 16.43 3.13
C GLU A 125 9.70 15.22 3.41
N GLN A 126 8.44 15.51 3.74
CA GLN A 126 7.39 14.50 3.87
C GLN A 126 6.17 14.87 3.02
N LEU A 127 5.58 13.88 2.36
CA LEU A 127 4.30 13.99 1.66
C LEU A 127 3.34 12.94 2.20
N LYS A 128 2.11 13.35 2.48
CA LYS A 128 1.07 12.51 3.08
C LYS A 128 -0.19 12.58 2.23
N THR A 129 -0.81 11.43 1.97
CA THR A 129 -2.08 11.37 1.25
C THR A 129 -2.86 10.11 1.64
N LYS A 130 -4.17 10.11 1.38
CA LYS A 130 -5.01 8.92 1.45
C LYS A 130 -5.40 8.49 0.04
N ILE A 131 -5.40 7.19 -0.21
CA ILE A 131 -6.04 6.60 -1.38
C ILE A 131 -7.27 5.84 -0.88
N ILE A 132 -8.45 6.32 -1.25
CA ILE A 132 -9.74 5.74 -0.87
C ILE A 132 -10.20 4.87 -2.03
N TYR A 133 -10.48 3.60 -1.78
CA TYR A 133 -10.85 2.65 -2.82
C TYR A 133 -12.36 2.39 -2.85
N ASP A 134 -12.93 2.45 -4.04
CA ASP A 134 -14.23 1.87 -4.34
C ASP A 134 -14.07 0.38 -4.62
N TYR A 135 -14.80 -0.46 -3.88
CA TYR A 135 -14.82 -1.89 -4.13
C TYR A 135 -15.67 -2.21 -5.35
N LEU A 136 -15.03 -2.70 -6.41
CA LEU A 136 -15.69 -2.98 -7.70
C LEU A 136 -16.22 -4.42 -7.82
N GLY A 137 -16.11 -5.22 -6.76
CA GLY A 137 -16.47 -6.64 -6.76
C GLY A 137 -15.27 -7.59 -6.80
N PRO A 138 -15.52 -8.92 -6.73
CA PRO A 138 -14.48 -9.92 -6.84
C PRO A 138 -13.87 -9.96 -8.24
N LEU A 139 -12.66 -10.50 -8.36
CA LEU A 139 -12.07 -10.80 -9.67
C LEU A 139 -12.75 -12.02 -10.28
N ASP A 140 -13.04 -11.97 -11.59
CA ASP A 140 -13.50 -13.14 -12.34
C ASP A 140 -12.42 -14.24 -12.32
N HIS A 141 -12.84 -15.49 -12.18
CA HIS A 141 -11.98 -16.68 -12.07
C HIS A 141 -11.33 -17.08 -13.39
#